data_AF-A0A2N0S1V5-F1
#
_entry.id   AF-A0A2N0S1V5-F1
#
_cell.length_a   1.000
_cell.length_b   1.000
_cell.length_c   1.000
_cell.angle_alpha   90.00
_cell.angle_beta   90.00
_cell.angle_gamma   90.00
#
_symmetry.space_group_name_H-M   'P 1'
#
loop_
_entity.id
_entity.type
_entity.pdbx_description
1 polymer ?
#
loop_
_entity_poly.entity_id
_entity_poly.type
_entity_poly.pdbx_seq_one_letter_code
_entity_poly.pdbx_strand_id
1 'polypeptide(L)'
;MFITSKDFLSLDGDILFELLKRDDLQIEEIVIWDYLIKWVIEQTTGLGSENGDRTKWNNENCEALKEKLEKFIPLIRFSEISSDDFFDKIRPFEAIIPRNIYEEVKKYYMKGTLSEGITTLPPRVGMIDIESKIIKPKTAFIIANWIDRKDEKAIRNKSDLKYNFKRIYYSGWHGTNIMAINRVRDRCKDNQDPHLILVNQRQNTDNTFQQKSRNVVSQEKISQNFKKIYGEYISFISHNEGFIFSFENDNVKNTKISRNINDSISFNSFNESSGQNVHVKMSEYCNGNVVRKNENFVPKEVEIFIVYKIK
;
A
#
# COMPACT_ATOMS: atom_id res chain seq x y z
N MET A 1 -6.94 -9.11 -19.50
CA MET A 1 -5.89 -8.13 -19.15
C MET A 1 -4.98 -8.05 -20.37
N PHE A 2 -4.68 -6.86 -20.87
CA PHE A 2 -4.06 -6.67 -22.20
C PHE A 2 -2.61 -7.21 -22.29
N ILE A 3 -1.85 -7.13 -21.19
CA ILE A 3 -0.44 -7.55 -21.16
C ILE A 3 -0.24 -9.04 -21.39
N THR A 4 -1.24 -9.87 -21.07
CA THR A 4 -1.14 -11.33 -21.28
C THR A 4 -1.63 -11.79 -22.65
N SER A 5 -1.94 -10.87 -23.57
CA SER A 5 -2.31 -11.19 -24.96
C SER A 5 -1.08 -11.38 -25.83
N LYS A 6 -1.20 -12.17 -26.91
CA LYS A 6 -0.17 -12.23 -27.97
C LYS A 6 0.06 -10.86 -28.60
N ASP A 7 -0.98 -10.02 -28.64
CA ASP A 7 -0.93 -8.66 -29.18
C ASP A 7 0.03 -7.73 -28.41
N PHE A 8 0.37 -8.09 -27.17
CA PHE A 8 1.36 -7.34 -26.38
C PHE A 8 2.75 -7.40 -27.00
N LEU A 9 3.12 -8.54 -27.62
CA LEU A 9 4.45 -8.71 -28.23
C LEU A 9 4.64 -7.83 -29.47
N SER A 10 3.54 -7.44 -30.11
CA SER A 10 3.50 -6.52 -31.25
C SER A 10 3.36 -5.04 -30.87
N LEU A 11 3.36 -4.71 -29.57
CA LEU A 11 3.17 -3.33 -29.13
C LEU A 11 4.35 -2.45 -29.56
N ASP A 12 4.06 -1.23 -30.00
CA ASP A 12 5.09 -0.23 -30.23
C ASP A 12 5.83 0.11 -28.92
N GLY A 13 7.13 0.33 -29.03
CA GLY A 13 8.01 0.54 -27.88
C GLY A 13 7.67 1.78 -27.06
N ASP A 14 7.10 2.82 -27.67
CA ASP A 14 6.71 4.03 -26.96
C ASP A 14 5.36 3.86 -26.25
N ILE A 15 4.43 3.10 -26.85
CA ILE A 15 3.20 2.68 -26.17
C ILE A 15 3.54 1.81 -24.96
N LEU A 16 4.47 0.86 -25.10
CA LEU A 16 4.94 0.03 -23.98
C LEU A 16 5.53 0.90 -22.87
N PHE A 17 6.33 1.90 -23.24
CA PHE A 17 6.96 2.80 -22.30
C PHE A 17 5.93 3.60 -21.48
N GLU A 18 4.93 4.19 -22.15
CA GLU A 18 3.85 4.91 -21.48
C GLU A 18 2.97 3.98 -20.62
N LEU A 19 2.74 2.74 -21.07
CA LEU A 19 2.06 1.73 -20.27
C LEU A 19 2.85 1.42 -18.99
N LEU A 20 4.17 1.24 -19.08
CA LEU A 20 5.01 0.93 -17.92
C LEU A 20 5.16 2.11 -16.95
N LYS A 21 4.92 3.36 -17.35
CA LYS A 21 4.84 4.49 -16.42
C LYS A 21 3.62 4.44 -15.51
N ARG A 22 2.53 3.84 -15.96
CA ARG A 22 1.24 3.86 -15.24
C ARG A 22 1.27 3.12 -13.92
N ASP A 23 0.75 3.78 -12.90
CA ASP A 23 0.61 3.27 -11.54
C ASP A 23 -0.69 2.49 -11.29
N ASP A 24 -1.67 2.64 -12.17
CA ASP A 24 -3.02 2.10 -12.03
C ASP A 24 -3.18 0.73 -12.70
N LEU A 25 -2.11 0.19 -13.31
CA LEU A 25 -2.13 -1.18 -13.80
C LEU A 25 -2.27 -2.14 -12.63
N GLN A 26 -3.16 -3.12 -12.74
CA GLN A 26 -3.38 -4.15 -11.74
C GLN A 26 -2.62 -5.43 -12.10
N ILE A 27 -1.30 -5.38 -12.17
CA ILE A 27 -0.47 -6.48 -12.72
C ILE A 27 0.74 -6.69 -11.82
N GLU A 28 1.06 -7.96 -11.53
CA GLU A 28 2.23 -8.29 -10.73
C GLU A 28 3.48 -7.84 -11.47
N GLU A 29 4.40 -7.19 -10.76
CA GLU A 29 5.57 -6.61 -11.41
C GLU A 29 6.45 -7.71 -12.05
N ILE A 30 6.43 -8.93 -11.51
CA ILE A 30 7.12 -10.06 -12.12
C ILE A 30 6.50 -10.49 -13.46
N VAL A 31 5.19 -10.40 -13.60
CA VAL A 31 4.52 -10.66 -14.88
C VAL A 31 4.92 -9.59 -15.90
N ILE A 32 4.99 -8.33 -15.48
CA ILE A 32 5.48 -7.24 -16.33
C ILE A 32 6.92 -7.52 -16.81
N TRP A 33 7.81 -7.94 -15.91
CA TRP A 33 9.17 -8.33 -16.26
C TRP A 33 9.21 -9.46 -17.28
N ASP A 34 8.49 -10.55 -17.04
CA ASP A 34 8.47 -11.73 -17.92
C ASP A 34 8.00 -11.36 -19.34
N TYR A 35 7.01 -10.48 -19.47
CA TYR A 35 6.51 -10.01 -20.76
C TYR A 35 7.43 -8.98 -21.42
N LEU A 36 8.07 -8.09 -20.65
CA LEU A 36 9.05 -7.15 -21.18
C LEU A 36 10.24 -7.88 -21.80
N ILE A 37 10.76 -8.92 -21.13
CA ILE A 37 11.84 -9.76 -21.66
C ILE A 37 11.40 -10.45 -22.96
N LYS A 38 10.20 -11.05 -23.00
CA LYS A 38 9.67 -11.67 -24.23
C LYS A 38 9.54 -10.64 -25.35
N TRP A 39 9.04 -9.44 -25.06
CA TRP A 39 8.91 -8.36 -26.03
C TRP A 39 10.28 -7.96 -26.59
N VAL A 40 11.30 -7.72 -25.74
CA VAL A 40 12.64 -7.33 -26.22
C VAL A 40 13.28 -8.42 -27.09
N ILE A 41 13.09 -9.70 -26.74
CA ILE A 41 13.57 -10.83 -27.53
C ILE A 41 12.89 -10.86 -28.90
N GLU A 42 11.56 -10.71 -28.96
CA GLU A 42 10.79 -10.69 -30.21
C GLU A 42 11.21 -9.52 -31.11
N GLN A 43 11.44 -8.35 -30.52
CA GLN A 43 11.88 -7.16 -31.25
C GLN A 43 13.34 -7.23 -31.70
N THR A 44 14.13 -8.19 -31.23
CA THR A 44 15.55 -8.34 -31.57
C THR A 44 15.70 -9.40 -32.66
N THR A 45 15.79 -8.91 -33.91
CA THR A 45 16.00 -9.71 -35.13
C THR A 45 17.12 -10.74 -34.95
N GLY A 46 16.82 -12.02 -35.19
CA GLY A 46 17.76 -13.14 -35.04
C GLY A 46 17.56 -14.02 -33.78
N LEU A 47 16.77 -13.58 -32.81
CA LEU A 47 16.46 -14.37 -31.59
C LEU A 47 15.10 -15.09 -31.65
N GLY A 48 14.13 -14.55 -32.41
CA GLY A 48 12.73 -14.98 -32.41
C GLY A 48 12.39 -16.31 -33.11
N SER A 49 13.24 -16.85 -34.02
CA SER A 49 12.90 -18.08 -34.75
C SER A 49 13.78 -19.31 -34.44
N GLU A 50 14.98 -19.15 -33.87
CA GLU A 50 15.90 -20.29 -33.63
C GLU A 50 16.63 -20.32 -32.27
N ASN A 51 16.47 -19.32 -31.38
CA ASN A 51 17.28 -19.22 -30.15
C ASN A 51 16.48 -18.85 -28.89
N GLY A 52 15.44 -19.61 -28.57
CA GLY A 52 14.79 -19.55 -27.25
C GLY A 52 15.70 -20.03 -26.10
N ASP A 53 16.88 -20.57 -26.42
CA ASP A 53 17.88 -21.04 -25.47
C ASP A 53 18.91 -19.93 -25.19
N ARG A 54 18.84 -19.36 -23.97
CA ARG A 54 19.76 -18.31 -23.50
C ARG A 54 21.22 -18.75 -23.50
N THR A 55 21.48 -20.07 -23.46
CA THR A 55 22.85 -20.61 -23.50
C THR A 55 23.55 -20.39 -24.84
N LYS A 56 22.81 -20.00 -25.89
CA LYS A 56 23.32 -19.74 -27.24
C LYS A 56 23.53 -18.25 -27.55
N TRP A 57 23.29 -17.36 -26.59
CA TRP A 57 23.43 -15.92 -26.83
C TRP A 57 24.91 -15.54 -26.94
N ASN A 58 25.27 -14.83 -28.01
CA ASN A 58 26.58 -14.22 -28.16
C ASN A 58 26.59 -12.81 -27.54
N ASN A 59 27.77 -12.19 -27.43
CA ASN A 59 27.91 -10.86 -26.83
C ASN A 59 27.12 -9.77 -27.58
N GLU A 60 26.99 -9.88 -28.91
CA GLU A 60 26.25 -8.92 -29.74
C GLU A 60 24.75 -8.94 -29.42
N ASN A 61 24.17 -10.13 -29.23
CA ASN A 61 22.78 -10.28 -28.82
C ASN A 61 22.54 -9.67 -27.43
N CYS A 62 23.47 -9.87 -26.48
CA CYS A 62 23.37 -9.31 -25.15
C CYS A 62 23.41 -7.77 -25.15
N GLU A 63 24.30 -7.14 -25.91
CA GLU A 63 24.35 -5.67 -26.02
C GLU A 63 23.10 -5.11 -26.70
N ALA A 64 22.58 -5.75 -27.75
CA ALA A 64 21.33 -5.33 -28.39
C ALA A 64 20.11 -5.39 -27.44
N LEU A 65 20.03 -6.43 -26.61
CA LEU A 65 19.00 -6.56 -25.58
C LEU A 65 19.13 -5.44 -24.54
N LYS A 66 20.35 -5.20 -24.07
CA LYS A 66 20.65 -4.19 -23.07
C LYS A 66 20.26 -2.78 -23.54
N GLU A 67 20.63 -2.41 -24.77
CA GLU A 67 20.27 -1.11 -25.36
C GLU A 67 18.75 -0.90 -25.41
N LYS A 68 17.98 -1.91 -25.85
CA LYS A 68 16.52 -1.82 -25.90
C LYS A 68 15.87 -1.79 -24.53
N LEU A 69 16.42 -2.54 -23.58
CA LEU A 69 15.87 -2.67 -22.24
C LEU A 69 16.20 -1.45 -21.37
N GLU A 70 17.29 -0.74 -21.66
CA GLU A 70 17.81 0.38 -20.88
C GLU A 70 16.73 1.42 -20.54
N LYS A 71 15.91 1.84 -21.52
CA LYS A 71 14.85 2.83 -21.28
C LYS A 71 13.72 2.30 -20.38
N PHE A 72 13.50 0.98 -20.34
CA PHE A 72 12.41 0.36 -19.58
C PHE A 72 12.82 -0.05 -18.17
N ILE A 73 14.09 -0.39 -17.92
CA ILE A 73 14.56 -0.82 -16.59
C ILE A 73 14.14 0.15 -15.47
N PRO A 74 14.30 1.49 -15.60
CA PRO A 74 13.93 2.42 -14.54
C PRO A 74 12.42 2.44 -14.24
N LEU A 75 11.59 1.88 -15.11
CA LEU A 75 10.13 1.79 -14.94
C LEU A 75 9.69 0.52 -14.19
N ILE A 76 10.62 -0.43 -13.97
CA ILE A 76 10.35 -1.67 -13.25
C ILE A 76 10.46 -1.45 -11.75
N ARG A 77 9.38 -1.79 -11.03
CA ARG A 77 9.30 -1.69 -9.57
C ARG A 77 9.94 -2.90 -8.91
N PHE A 78 11.27 -3.03 -9.02
CA PHE A 78 12.00 -4.18 -8.48
C PHE A 78 11.76 -4.47 -7.00
N SER A 79 11.37 -3.47 -6.18
CA SER A 79 11.00 -3.67 -4.77
C SER A 79 9.66 -4.39 -4.56
N GLU A 80 8.88 -4.55 -5.63
CA GLU A 80 7.59 -5.21 -5.63
C GLU A 80 7.65 -6.61 -6.26
N ILE A 81 8.85 -7.08 -6.58
CA ILE A 81 9.13 -8.46 -6.97
C ILE A 81 9.44 -9.27 -5.69
N SER A 82 9.17 -10.57 -5.67
CA SER A 82 9.54 -11.42 -4.53
C SER A 82 11.04 -11.68 -4.52
N SER A 83 11.62 -12.02 -3.35
CA SER A 83 13.04 -12.43 -3.28
C SER A 83 13.34 -13.65 -4.15
N ASP A 84 12.38 -14.58 -4.20
CA ASP A 84 12.50 -15.83 -4.93
C ASP A 84 12.47 -15.57 -6.43
N ASP A 85 11.51 -14.77 -6.91
CA ASP A 85 11.45 -14.36 -8.31
C ASP A 85 12.65 -13.48 -8.71
N PHE A 86 13.15 -12.64 -7.79
CA PHE A 86 14.38 -11.89 -8.04
C PHE A 86 15.55 -12.84 -8.32
N PHE A 87 15.70 -13.87 -7.49
CA PHE A 87 16.78 -14.86 -7.63
C PHE A 87 16.62 -15.73 -8.88
N ASP A 88 15.40 -16.18 -9.20
CA ASP A 88 15.15 -17.13 -10.28
C ASP A 88 15.01 -16.46 -11.64
N LYS A 89 14.42 -15.25 -11.69
CA LYS A 89 14.01 -14.61 -12.96
C LYS A 89 14.72 -13.30 -13.27
N ILE A 90 15.15 -12.53 -12.27
CA ILE A 90 15.87 -11.25 -12.50
C ILE A 90 17.38 -11.46 -12.56
N ARG A 91 17.95 -12.16 -11.58
CA ARG A 91 19.40 -12.43 -11.48
C ARG A 91 20.02 -13.00 -12.77
N PRO A 92 19.37 -13.91 -13.54
CA PRO A 92 19.95 -14.39 -14.80
C PRO A 92 20.21 -13.30 -15.84
N PHE A 93 19.60 -12.11 -15.68
CA PHE A 93 19.75 -10.96 -16.56
C PHE A 93 20.63 -9.84 -15.97
N GLU A 94 21.43 -10.15 -14.94
CA GLU A 94 22.35 -9.18 -14.29
C GLU A 94 23.21 -8.41 -15.30
N ALA A 95 23.70 -9.08 -16.36
CA ALA A 95 24.57 -8.48 -17.37
C ALA A 95 23.88 -7.40 -18.23
N ILE A 96 22.55 -7.43 -18.37
CA ILE A 96 21.79 -6.47 -19.20
C ILE A 96 21.11 -5.38 -18.38
N ILE A 97 21.10 -5.49 -17.05
CA ILE A 97 20.56 -4.47 -16.15
C ILE A 97 21.69 -3.48 -15.83
N PRO A 98 21.47 -2.15 -15.91
CA PRO A 98 22.44 -1.16 -15.48
C PRO A 98 22.97 -1.46 -14.07
N ARG A 99 24.30 -1.55 -13.94
CA ARG A 99 24.98 -2.03 -12.73
C ARG A 99 24.58 -1.26 -11.47
N ASN A 100 24.41 0.04 -11.58
CA ASN A 100 23.96 0.90 -10.49
C ASN A 100 22.57 0.51 -9.96
N ILE A 101 21.63 0.16 -10.86
CA ILE A 101 20.29 -0.28 -10.51
C ILE A 101 20.35 -1.68 -9.88
N TYR A 102 21.07 -2.60 -10.51
CA TYR A 102 21.14 -3.98 -10.04
C TYR A 102 21.76 -4.10 -8.64
N GLU A 103 22.89 -3.43 -8.37
CA GLU A 103 23.55 -3.49 -7.06
C GLU A 103 22.67 -2.94 -5.94
N GLU A 104 21.90 -1.89 -6.21
CA GLU A 104 21.00 -1.31 -5.22
C GLU A 104 19.76 -2.19 -4.97
N VAL A 105 19.20 -2.81 -6.02
CA VAL A 105 18.12 -3.80 -5.86
C VAL A 105 18.62 -5.01 -5.07
N LYS A 106 19.82 -5.52 -5.39
CA LYS A 106 20.48 -6.60 -4.65
C LYS A 106 20.71 -6.22 -3.19
N LYS A 107 21.18 -5.00 -2.93
CA LYS A 107 21.33 -4.45 -1.57
C LYS A 107 19.99 -4.37 -0.83
N TYR A 108 18.90 -4.00 -1.51
CA TYR A 108 17.56 -4.03 -0.92
C TYR A 108 17.18 -5.42 -0.43
N TYR A 109 17.34 -6.46 -1.26
CA TYR A 109 17.02 -7.83 -0.86
C TYR A 109 17.98 -8.38 0.21
N MET A 110 19.24 -7.93 0.24
CA MET A 110 20.23 -8.39 1.24
C MET A 110 20.13 -7.67 2.59
N LYS A 111 19.82 -6.37 2.60
CA LYS A 111 19.86 -5.51 3.80
C LYS A 111 18.50 -5.01 4.25
N GLY A 112 17.44 -5.26 3.49
CA GLY A 112 16.08 -4.78 3.78
C GLY A 112 15.92 -3.25 3.73
N THR A 113 16.92 -2.52 3.23
CA THR A 113 16.96 -1.05 3.22
C THR A 113 17.14 -0.52 1.80
N LEU A 114 16.21 0.32 1.36
CA LEU A 114 16.29 1.04 0.10
C LEU A 114 17.17 2.27 0.32
N SER A 115 18.21 2.45 -0.50
CA SER A 115 19.03 3.67 -0.48
C SER A 115 18.21 4.85 -1.03
N GLU A 116 18.39 6.05 -0.47
CA GLU A 116 17.61 7.26 -0.78
C GLU A 116 17.69 7.75 -2.24
N GLY A 117 18.50 7.10 -3.09
CA GLY A 117 18.75 7.49 -4.48
C GLY A 117 17.94 6.76 -5.56
N ILE A 118 17.13 5.74 -5.21
CA ILE A 118 16.25 5.10 -6.21
C ILE A 118 14.85 5.68 -6.11
N THR A 119 14.34 6.13 -7.25
CA THR A 119 12.92 6.40 -7.48
C THR A 119 12.14 5.11 -7.26
N THR A 120 11.71 4.86 -6.03
CA THR A 120 10.84 3.72 -5.70
C THR A 120 9.46 4.05 -6.25
N LEU A 121 9.26 3.72 -7.53
CA LEU A 121 7.95 3.83 -8.15
C LEU A 121 6.94 3.08 -7.27
N PRO A 122 5.76 3.65 -7.04
CA PRO A 122 4.81 3.06 -6.12
C PRO A 122 4.23 1.75 -6.71
N PRO A 123 3.86 0.76 -5.87
CA PRO A 123 3.35 -0.52 -6.34
C PRO A 123 2.14 -0.43 -7.29
N ARG A 124 2.07 -1.35 -8.25
CA ARG A 124 0.96 -1.55 -9.21
C ARG A 124 -0.11 -2.50 -8.67
N VAL A 125 -0.53 -2.27 -7.43
CA VAL A 125 -1.46 -3.16 -6.71
C VAL A 125 -2.92 -2.95 -7.16
N GLY A 126 -3.26 -1.76 -7.65
CA GLY A 126 -4.60 -1.37 -8.08
C GLY A 126 -5.18 -0.19 -7.29
N MET A 127 -6.35 0.27 -7.71
CA MET A 127 -7.06 1.41 -7.11
C MET A 127 -8.53 1.07 -6.92
N ILE A 128 -9.10 1.50 -5.79
CA ILE A 128 -10.56 1.51 -5.59
C ILE A 128 -10.97 2.96 -5.46
N ASP A 129 -11.87 3.40 -6.33
CA ASP A 129 -12.40 4.75 -6.27
C ASP A 129 -13.12 4.97 -4.93
N ILE A 130 -12.71 6.04 -4.26
CA ILE A 130 -13.27 6.48 -2.99
C ILE A 130 -13.31 7.99 -2.96
N GLU A 131 -14.47 8.55 -2.61
CA GLU A 131 -14.62 9.99 -2.39
C GLU A 131 -14.17 10.36 -0.98
N SER A 132 -12.89 10.17 -0.66
CA SER A 132 -12.31 10.43 0.65
C SER A 132 -11.45 11.69 0.65
N LYS A 133 -11.45 12.43 1.77
CA LYS A 133 -10.51 13.55 2.01
C LYS A 133 -9.28 13.10 2.80
N ILE A 134 -9.35 12.00 3.54
CA ILE A 134 -8.26 11.53 4.42
C ILE A 134 -7.29 10.60 3.68
N ILE A 135 -7.83 9.60 2.96
CA ILE A 135 -7.09 8.56 2.22
C ILE A 135 -7.30 8.66 0.70
N LYS A 136 -6.38 8.02 -0.06
CA LYS A 136 -6.39 7.94 -1.53
C LYS A 136 -6.94 6.59 -2.03
N PRO A 137 -7.32 6.48 -3.33
CA PRO A 137 -7.81 5.23 -3.93
C PRO A 137 -6.90 4.01 -3.76
N LYS A 138 -5.57 4.19 -3.80
CA LYS A 138 -4.61 3.09 -3.53
C LYS A 138 -4.75 2.55 -2.10
N THR A 139 -4.91 3.43 -1.11
CA THR A 139 -5.09 3.03 0.29
C THR A 139 -6.42 2.30 0.49
N ALA A 140 -7.49 2.75 -0.16
CA ALA A 140 -8.78 2.05 -0.13
C ALA A 140 -8.69 0.64 -0.73
N PHE A 141 -7.89 0.46 -1.78
CA PHE A 141 -7.60 -0.86 -2.35
C PHE A 141 -6.97 -1.82 -1.33
N ILE A 142 -5.99 -1.34 -0.56
CA ILE A 142 -5.31 -2.15 0.46
C ILE A 142 -6.25 -2.47 1.63
N ILE A 143 -7.06 -1.50 2.07
CA ILE A 143 -8.09 -1.74 3.09
C ILE A 143 -9.04 -2.84 2.63
N ALA A 144 -9.47 -2.83 1.36
CA ALA A 144 -10.29 -3.90 0.79
C ALA A 144 -9.59 -5.28 0.78
N ASN A 145 -8.28 -5.33 0.52
CA ASN A 145 -7.51 -6.57 0.65
C ASN A 145 -7.52 -7.08 2.09
N TRP A 146 -7.34 -6.20 3.07
CA TRP A 146 -7.45 -6.59 4.46
C TRP A 146 -8.86 -7.04 4.83
N ILE A 147 -9.92 -6.42 4.34
CA ILE A 147 -11.29 -6.92 4.61
C ILE A 147 -11.42 -8.39 4.19
N ASP A 148 -10.86 -8.78 3.04
CA ASP A 148 -10.87 -10.17 2.56
C ASP A 148 -9.72 -11.05 3.10
N ARG A 149 -8.94 -10.57 4.08
CA ARG A 149 -7.77 -11.26 4.64
C ARG A 149 -6.71 -11.66 3.59
N LYS A 150 -6.60 -10.89 2.51
CA LYS A 150 -5.52 -11.01 1.53
C LYS A 150 -4.29 -10.21 1.97
N ASP A 151 -3.14 -10.55 1.41
CA ASP A 151 -1.92 -9.75 1.55
C ASP A 151 -2.15 -8.31 1.06
N GLU A 152 -1.46 -7.33 1.65
CA GLU A 152 -1.61 -5.93 1.27
C GLU A 152 -1.27 -5.67 -0.21
N LYS A 153 -0.32 -6.45 -0.75
CA LYS A 153 0.12 -6.39 -2.15
C LYS A 153 -0.65 -7.34 -3.07
N ALA A 154 -1.61 -8.09 -2.53
CA ALA A 154 -2.40 -9.01 -3.34
C ALA A 154 -3.16 -8.25 -4.44
N ILE A 155 -3.04 -8.73 -5.66
CA ILE A 155 -3.78 -8.16 -6.78
C ILE A 155 -5.19 -8.70 -6.77
N ARG A 156 -6.16 -7.81 -6.96
CA ARG A 156 -7.57 -8.18 -7.03
C ARG A 156 -7.93 -8.55 -8.47
N ASN A 157 -8.47 -9.75 -8.66
CA ASN A 157 -8.90 -10.24 -9.96
C ASN A 157 -10.29 -9.68 -10.32
N LYS A 158 -10.67 -9.76 -11.60
CA LYS A 158 -12.04 -9.37 -12.03
C LYS A 158 -13.16 -10.12 -11.31
N SER A 159 -12.87 -11.33 -10.81
CA SER A 159 -13.80 -12.15 -10.04
C SER A 159 -13.90 -11.72 -8.57
N ASP A 160 -12.97 -10.91 -8.08
CA ASP A 160 -13.03 -10.41 -6.71
C ASP A 160 -14.16 -9.40 -6.58
N LEU A 161 -14.84 -9.47 -5.44
CA LEU A 161 -15.88 -8.52 -5.09
C LEU A 161 -15.29 -7.11 -5.05
N LYS A 162 -15.98 -6.18 -5.72
CA LYS A 162 -15.63 -4.77 -5.70
C LYS A 162 -16.18 -4.16 -4.42
N TYR A 163 -15.38 -3.38 -3.74
CA TYR A 163 -15.85 -2.65 -2.56
C TYR A 163 -16.31 -1.26 -2.97
N ASN A 164 -17.43 -0.83 -2.40
CA ASN A 164 -17.83 0.57 -2.43
C ASN A 164 -17.79 1.15 -1.01
N PHE A 165 -17.21 2.33 -0.91
CA PHE A 165 -17.05 3.09 0.32
C PHE A 165 -18.00 4.30 0.25
N LYS A 166 -19.20 4.15 0.78
CA LYS A 166 -20.19 5.24 0.81
C LYS A 166 -19.98 6.10 2.05
N ARG A 167 -19.47 7.32 1.89
CA ARG A 167 -19.27 8.25 3.02
C ARG A 167 -20.61 8.64 3.63
N ILE A 168 -20.74 8.48 4.94
CA ILE A 168 -21.93 8.86 5.71
C ILE A 168 -21.65 9.94 6.75
N TYR A 169 -20.38 10.22 7.02
CA TYR A 169 -19.96 11.30 7.92
C TYR A 169 -18.62 11.89 7.47
N TYR A 170 -18.52 13.22 7.56
CA TYR A 170 -17.27 13.96 7.43
C TYR A 170 -17.25 15.12 8.43
N SER A 171 -16.24 15.16 9.30
CA SER A 171 -16.13 16.20 10.31
C SER A 171 -15.92 17.60 9.72
N GLY A 172 -15.42 17.73 8.49
CA GLY A 172 -15.27 19.05 7.86
C GLY A 172 -16.60 19.73 7.53
N TRP A 173 -17.71 18.99 7.43
CA TRP A 173 -19.05 19.55 7.25
C TRP A 173 -19.77 19.78 8.58
N HIS A 174 -19.53 18.90 9.56
CA HIS A 174 -20.32 18.83 10.79
C HIS A 174 -19.54 19.26 12.05
N GLY A 175 -18.30 19.72 11.90
CA GLY A 175 -17.34 19.87 12.98
C GLY A 175 -16.90 18.52 13.56
N THR A 176 -15.83 18.51 14.35
CA THR A 176 -15.27 17.29 14.97
C THR A 176 -16.05 16.82 16.19
N ASN A 177 -17.38 16.97 16.19
CA ASN A 177 -18.25 16.68 17.33
C ASN A 177 -18.30 15.17 17.64
N ILE A 178 -17.67 14.78 18.74
CA ILE A 178 -17.62 13.39 19.23
C ILE A 178 -19.01 12.77 19.43
N MET A 179 -20.00 13.53 19.92
CA MET A 179 -21.35 13.00 20.08
C MET A 179 -21.99 12.65 18.74
N ALA A 180 -21.73 13.45 17.69
CA ALA A 180 -22.22 13.15 16.35
C ALA A 180 -21.54 11.90 15.77
N ILE A 181 -20.23 11.77 15.97
CA ILE A 181 -19.44 10.59 15.58
C ILE A 181 -20.00 9.33 16.25
N ASN A 182 -20.18 9.36 17.57
CA ASN A 182 -20.71 8.22 18.33
C ASN A 182 -22.13 7.85 17.88
N ARG A 183 -23.01 8.83 17.66
CA ARG A 183 -24.37 8.57 17.11
C ARG A 183 -24.35 7.90 15.74
N VAL A 184 -23.40 8.26 14.86
CA VAL A 184 -23.26 7.60 13.55
C VAL A 184 -22.77 6.17 13.75
N ARG A 185 -21.79 5.95 14.62
CA ARG A 185 -21.26 4.61 14.94
C ARG A 185 -22.34 3.69 15.52
N ASP A 186 -23.12 4.19 16.47
CA ASP A 186 -24.21 3.45 17.10
C ASP A 186 -25.26 3.03 16.07
N ARG A 187 -25.66 3.94 15.17
CA ARG A 187 -26.57 3.61 14.07
C ARG A 187 -26.02 2.51 13.14
N CYS A 188 -24.73 2.55 12.79
CA CYS A 188 -24.13 1.50 11.98
C CYS A 188 -24.13 0.16 12.70
N LYS A 189 -23.88 0.17 14.01
CA LYS A 189 -23.92 -1.02 14.86
C LYS A 189 -25.34 -1.60 14.96
N ASP A 190 -26.35 -0.76 15.19
CA ASP A 190 -27.74 -1.16 15.30
C ASP A 190 -28.25 -1.79 13.99
N ASN A 191 -27.88 -1.20 12.86
CA ASN A 191 -28.20 -1.74 11.52
C ASN A 191 -27.33 -2.93 11.10
N GLN A 192 -26.28 -3.25 11.87
CA GLN A 192 -25.26 -4.23 11.50
C GLN A 192 -24.54 -3.92 10.18
N ASP A 193 -24.47 -2.64 9.81
CA ASP A 193 -23.79 -2.16 8.61
C ASP A 193 -22.26 -2.26 8.81
N PRO A 194 -21.53 -2.96 7.92
CA PRO A 194 -20.07 -2.90 7.93
C PRO A 194 -19.61 -1.49 7.64
N HIS A 195 -18.71 -0.96 8.46
CA HIS A 195 -18.30 0.43 8.35
C HIS A 195 -16.81 0.62 8.63
N LEU A 196 -16.26 1.66 8.01
CA LEU A 196 -14.87 2.10 8.15
C LEU A 196 -14.86 3.50 8.76
N ILE A 197 -14.12 3.66 9.85
CA ILE A 197 -13.83 4.94 10.50
C ILE A 197 -12.40 5.31 10.14
N LEU A 198 -12.17 6.55 9.71
CA LEU A 198 -10.84 7.13 9.46
C LEU A 198 -10.67 8.38 10.31
N VAL A 199 -9.51 8.49 10.96
CA VAL A 199 -9.15 9.62 11.82
C VAL A 199 -7.79 10.15 11.41
N ASN A 200 -7.75 11.40 10.99
CA ASN A 200 -6.53 12.13 10.70
C ASN A 200 -6.06 12.83 11.98
N GLN A 201 -4.87 12.50 12.47
CA GLN A 201 -4.31 13.11 13.67
C GLN A 201 -3.91 14.57 13.40
N ARG A 202 -4.26 15.49 14.31
CA ARG A 202 -3.75 16.86 14.26
C ARG A 202 -2.26 16.86 14.58
N GLN A 203 -1.46 17.44 13.67
CA GLN A 203 -0.06 17.68 13.94
C GLN A 203 0.07 18.75 15.03
N ASN A 204 0.79 18.43 16.11
CA ASN A 204 1.22 19.44 17.07
C ASN A 204 2.36 20.22 16.43
N THR A 205 2.05 21.42 15.93
CA THR A 205 3.10 22.39 15.57
C THR A 205 3.75 23.00 16.82
N ASP A 206 3.11 22.86 17.99
CA ASP A 206 3.61 23.38 19.25
C ASP A 206 4.07 22.25 20.19
N ASN A 207 5.36 22.24 20.49
CA ASN A 207 6.05 21.29 21.39
C ASN A 207 5.62 21.38 22.87
N THR A 208 4.52 22.04 23.21
CA THR A 208 4.14 22.35 24.60
C THR A 208 3.28 21.29 25.29
N PHE A 209 2.74 20.30 24.57
CA PHE A 209 1.86 19.25 25.15
C PHE A 209 2.49 17.86 25.31
N GLN A 210 3.80 17.69 25.04
CA GLN A 210 4.51 16.48 25.49
C GLN A 210 4.83 16.58 26.98
N GLN A 211 3.83 16.52 27.84
CA GLN A 211 4.08 16.14 29.23
C GLN A 211 2.92 15.35 29.83
N LYS A 212 3.30 14.20 30.41
CA LYS A 212 2.54 13.26 31.26
C LYS A 212 1.89 12.06 30.55
N SER A 213 2.75 11.21 30.00
CA SER A 213 2.63 9.78 30.29
C SER A 213 4.04 9.24 30.56
N ARG A 214 4.32 8.90 31.83
CA ARG A 214 5.62 8.34 32.25
C ARG A 214 5.61 6.84 32.01
N ASN A 215 6.80 6.35 31.61
CA ASN A 215 7.26 4.97 31.48
C ASN A 215 6.96 4.32 30.12
N VAL A 216 7.93 4.37 29.19
CA VAL A 216 8.70 3.20 28.70
C VAL A 216 9.98 3.71 28.03
N VAL A 217 11.02 2.91 28.19
CA VAL A 217 12.44 3.06 27.84
C VAL A 217 12.71 3.53 26.40
N SER A 218 13.80 4.28 26.28
CA SER A 218 14.41 4.90 25.11
C SER A 218 14.49 4.03 23.84
N GLN A 219 14.02 4.58 22.72
CA GLN A 219 14.62 4.40 21.40
C GLN A 219 14.31 5.63 20.52
N GLU A 220 15.39 6.29 20.10
CA GLU A 220 15.57 7.23 18.99
C GLU A 220 14.42 8.20 18.64
N LYS A 221 14.57 9.44 19.14
CA LYS A 221 13.89 10.63 18.66
C LYS A 221 14.39 11.00 17.26
N ILE A 222 13.76 10.43 16.24
CA ILE A 222 13.58 11.11 14.96
C ILE A 222 12.07 11.10 14.69
N SER A 223 11.31 11.85 15.49
CA SER A 223 9.91 12.14 15.19
C SER A 223 9.88 13.18 14.08
N GLN A 224 10.16 12.74 12.85
CA GLN A 224 9.77 13.50 11.66
C GLN A 224 8.24 13.66 11.71
N ASN A 225 7.76 14.88 11.48
CA ASN A 225 6.37 15.31 11.59
C ASN A 225 5.46 14.65 10.53
N PHE A 226 5.27 13.34 10.62
CA PHE A 226 4.47 12.60 9.66
C PHE A 226 2.98 12.75 9.94
N LYS A 227 2.19 12.92 8.87
CA LYS A 227 0.73 12.85 8.95
C LYS A 227 0.37 11.41 9.35
N LYS A 228 -0.25 11.25 10.52
CA LYS A 228 -0.66 9.94 11.02
C LYS A 228 -2.16 9.77 10.86
N ILE A 229 -2.55 8.70 10.18
CA ILE A 229 -3.95 8.32 9.99
C ILE A 229 -4.18 7.06 10.78
N TYR A 230 -5.30 7.01 11.49
CA TYR A 230 -5.81 5.80 12.12
C TYR A 230 -7.10 5.40 11.44
N GLY A 231 -7.36 4.10 11.37
CA GLY A 231 -8.67 3.63 10.95
C GLY A 231 -9.10 2.37 11.67
N GLU A 232 -10.41 2.20 11.74
CA GLU A 232 -11.06 1.04 12.35
C GLU A 232 -12.14 0.56 11.38
N TYR A 233 -12.03 -0.68 10.95
CA TYR A 233 -13.06 -1.37 10.19
C TYR A 233 -13.81 -2.32 11.11
N ILE A 234 -15.13 -2.34 11.01
CA ILE A 234 -16.00 -3.21 11.79
C ILE A 234 -17.00 -3.88 10.84
N SER A 235 -17.17 -5.19 10.98
CA SER A 235 -18.17 -5.99 10.26
C SER A 235 -18.86 -6.94 11.24
N PHE A 236 -20.17 -7.10 11.07
CA PHE A 236 -21.02 -7.95 11.91
C PHE A 236 -21.49 -9.23 11.20
N ILE A 237 -21.11 -9.41 9.92
CA ILE A 237 -21.60 -10.49 9.04
C ILE A 237 -21.03 -11.86 9.44
N SER A 238 -19.85 -11.89 10.05
CA SER A 238 -19.19 -13.10 10.57
C SER A 238 -18.37 -12.71 11.81
N HIS A 239 -18.51 -13.48 12.89
CA HIS A 239 -17.86 -13.33 14.20
C HIS A 239 -16.55 -12.50 14.19
N ASN A 240 -16.66 -11.19 14.46
CA ASN A 240 -15.55 -10.24 14.66
C ASN A 240 -14.47 -10.22 13.56
N GLU A 241 -14.83 -9.77 12.35
CA GLU A 241 -13.86 -9.51 11.27
C GLU A 241 -13.25 -8.10 11.27
N GLY A 242 -13.49 -7.33 12.32
CA GLY A 242 -12.94 -5.99 12.46
C GLY A 242 -11.41 -5.96 12.56
N PHE A 243 -10.85 -4.80 12.23
CA PHE A 243 -9.43 -4.51 12.42
C PHE A 243 -9.20 -3.03 12.61
N ILE A 244 -8.13 -2.70 13.33
CA ILE A 244 -7.62 -1.35 13.48
C ILE A 244 -6.30 -1.24 12.72
N PHE A 245 -6.00 -0.07 12.18
CA PHE A 245 -4.74 0.18 11.49
C PHE A 245 -4.26 1.62 11.65
N SER A 246 -2.99 1.85 11.32
CA SER A 246 -2.43 3.18 11.18
C SER A 246 -1.50 3.29 9.97
N PHE A 247 -1.51 4.46 9.33
CA PHE A 247 -0.63 4.84 8.22
C PHE A 247 0.18 6.09 8.56
N GLU A 248 1.35 6.20 7.93
CA GLU A 248 2.20 7.39 7.97
C GLU A 248 2.32 7.98 6.57
N ASN A 249 2.01 9.27 6.38
CA ASN A 249 2.15 10.00 5.11
C ASN A 249 1.46 9.35 3.89
N ASP A 250 0.32 8.70 4.09
CA ASP A 250 -0.36 7.89 3.06
C ASP A 250 0.52 6.73 2.52
N ASN A 251 1.66 6.42 3.16
CA ASN A 251 2.56 5.34 2.82
C ASN A 251 2.16 4.06 3.57
N VAL A 252 1.88 3.03 2.79
CA VAL A 252 1.37 1.75 3.26
C VAL A 252 2.51 0.84 3.73
N LYS A 253 3.76 1.10 3.31
CA LYS A 253 4.92 0.29 3.73
C LYS A 253 5.15 0.29 5.24
N ASN A 254 4.68 1.33 5.94
CA ASN A 254 4.74 1.43 7.41
C ASN A 254 3.40 1.12 8.08
N THR A 255 2.50 0.38 7.40
CA THR A 255 1.20 0.09 8.01
C THR A 255 1.37 -0.83 9.20
N LYS A 256 0.77 -0.42 10.32
CA LYS A 256 0.49 -1.30 11.44
C LYS A 256 -0.99 -1.68 11.41
N ILE A 257 -1.29 -2.98 11.43
CA ILE A 257 -2.65 -3.52 11.47
C ILE A 257 -2.80 -4.48 12.64
N SER A 258 -3.97 -4.46 13.28
CA SER A 258 -4.34 -5.41 14.32
C SER A 258 -5.78 -5.88 14.18
N ARG A 259 -5.99 -7.17 14.41
CA ARG A 259 -7.31 -7.83 14.47
C ARG A 259 -7.67 -8.24 15.89
N ASN A 260 -6.99 -7.70 16.89
CA ASN A 260 -7.28 -8.04 18.27
C ASN A 260 -8.63 -7.41 18.69
N ILE A 261 -9.52 -8.23 19.26
CA ILE A 261 -10.84 -7.80 19.72
C ILE A 261 -10.76 -6.70 20.79
N ASN A 262 -9.63 -6.60 21.50
CA ASN A 262 -9.42 -5.60 22.53
C ASN A 262 -8.94 -4.24 22.01
N ASP A 263 -8.64 -4.14 20.72
CA ASP A 263 -8.19 -2.91 20.09
C ASP A 263 -9.39 -2.15 19.52
N SER A 264 -9.35 -0.84 19.65
CA SER A 264 -10.48 0.01 19.30
C SER A 264 -10.07 1.47 19.19
N ILE A 265 -10.78 2.22 18.36
CA ILE A 265 -10.76 3.69 18.42
C ILE A 265 -11.95 4.13 19.29
N SER A 266 -11.66 4.92 20.32
CA SER A 266 -12.69 5.49 21.21
C SER A 266 -12.66 7.02 21.12
N PHE A 267 -13.83 7.62 21.02
CA PHE A 267 -14.01 9.06 20.94
C PHE A 267 -14.54 9.54 22.29
N ASN A 268 -13.68 10.22 23.05
CA ASN A 268 -13.98 10.64 24.41
C ASN A 268 -14.08 12.18 24.49
N SER A 269 -15.19 12.66 25.01
CA SER A 269 -15.30 14.05 25.45
C SER A 269 -14.96 14.09 26.94
N PHE A 270 -13.83 14.66 27.31
CA PHE A 270 -13.68 15.18 28.67
C PHE A 270 -14.43 16.52 28.73
N ASN A 271 -14.86 16.94 29.93
CA ASN A 271 -15.72 18.12 30.20
C ASN A 271 -15.53 19.31 29.25
N GLU A 272 -16.57 20.11 29.03
CA GLU A 272 -16.68 21.24 28.06
C GLU A 272 -15.46 22.18 27.98
N SER A 273 -14.62 22.22 29.01
CA SER A 273 -13.39 23.01 29.11
C SER A 273 -12.08 22.31 28.67
N SER A 274 -12.07 21.01 28.33
CA SER A 274 -10.85 20.19 28.21
C SER A 274 -10.58 19.57 26.81
N GLY A 275 -11.39 19.92 25.82
CA GLY A 275 -11.17 19.52 24.42
C GLY A 275 -11.65 18.10 24.07
N GLN A 276 -12.00 17.91 22.80
CA GLN A 276 -12.44 16.65 22.24
C GLN A 276 -11.23 15.80 21.84
N ASN A 277 -11.09 14.61 22.43
CA ASN A 277 -9.93 13.73 22.23
C ASN A 277 -10.34 12.38 21.64
N VAL A 278 -9.44 11.81 20.83
CA VAL A 278 -9.52 10.44 20.34
C VAL A 278 -8.50 9.61 21.09
N HIS A 279 -8.98 8.52 21.68
CA HIS A 279 -8.14 7.51 22.32
C HIS A 279 -8.09 6.27 21.42
N VAL A 280 -6.91 6.00 20.88
CA VAL A 280 -6.62 4.81 20.09
C VAL A 280 -5.93 3.79 20.98
N LYS A 281 -6.57 2.64 21.15
CA LYS A 281 -5.97 1.48 21.79
C LYS A 281 -5.67 0.45 20.71
N MET A 282 -4.39 0.25 20.41
CA MET A 282 -3.95 -0.65 19.35
C MET A 282 -2.86 -1.58 19.85
N SER A 283 -2.96 -2.85 19.51
CA SER A 283 -1.93 -3.83 19.75
C SER A 283 -1.07 -3.96 18.50
N GLU A 284 0.21 -3.68 18.60
CA GLU A 284 1.20 -3.91 17.56
C GLU A 284 1.77 -5.33 17.70
N TYR A 285 2.19 -5.94 16.59
CA TYR A 285 2.91 -7.22 16.63
C TYR A 285 4.40 -6.96 16.40
N CYS A 286 5.23 -7.36 17.36
CA CYS A 286 6.69 -7.30 17.25
C CYS A 286 7.28 -8.66 17.61
N ASN A 287 8.02 -9.28 16.69
CA ASN A 287 8.66 -10.59 16.88
C ASN A 287 7.70 -11.68 17.40
N GLY A 288 6.47 -11.72 16.86
CA GLY A 288 5.44 -12.67 17.29
C GLY A 288 4.75 -12.33 18.62
N ASN A 289 5.18 -11.28 19.34
CA ASN A 289 4.56 -10.82 20.57
C ASN A 289 3.64 -9.62 20.33
N VAL A 290 2.53 -9.59 21.06
CA VAL A 290 1.54 -8.51 21.02
C VAL A 290 1.95 -7.39 22.00
N VAL A 291 2.28 -6.22 21.49
CA VAL A 291 2.65 -5.02 22.26
C VAL A 291 1.50 -4.02 22.21
N ARG A 292 0.90 -3.69 23.36
CA ARG A 292 -0.18 -2.68 23.40
C ARG A 292 0.38 -1.26 23.40
N LYS A 293 -0.08 -0.45 22.45
CA LYS A 293 0.19 0.98 22.36
C LYS A 293 -1.11 1.77 22.50
N ASN A 294 -1.10 2.70 23.44
CA ASN A 294 -2.21 3.61 23.70
C ASN A 294 -1.81 5.01 23.24
N GLU A 295 -2.57 5.59 22.32
CA GLU A 295 -2.35 6.95 21.84
C GLU A 295 -3.57 7.83 22.14
N ASN A 296 -3.31 9.06 22.57
CA ASN A 296 -4.31 10.08 22.84
C ASN A 296 -3.97 11.31 22.01
N PHE A 297 -4.89 11.78 21.19
CA PHE A 297 -4.66 12.97 20.38
C PHE A 297 -5.96 13.67 20.00
N VAL A 298 -5.84 14.94 19.59
CA VAL A 298 -6.97 15.70 19.04
C VAL A 298 -7.11 15.35 17.55
N PRO A 299 -8.28 14.89 17.09
CA PRO A 299 -8.51 14.61 15.68
C PRO A 299 -8.54 15.92 14.88
N LYS A 300 -7.86 15.94 13.74
CA LYS A 300 -7.98 17.01 12.74
C LYS A 300 -9.26 16.82 11.93
N GLU A 301 -9.41 15.62 11.36
CA GLU A 301 -10.54 15.23 10.51
C GLU A 301 -10.98 13.81 10.83
N VAL A 302 -12.26 13.53 10.68
CA VAL A 302 -12.86 12.20 10.81
C VAL A 302 -13.79 11.95 9.63
N GLU A 303 -13.66 10.78 9.01
CA GLU A 303 -14.60 10.28 8.01
C GLU A 303 -15.14 8.92 8.43
N ILE A 304 -16.43 8.66 8.14
CA ILE A 304 -17.05 7.34 8.35
C ILE A 304 -17.72 6.92 7.05
N PHE A 305 -17.47 5.68 6.65
CA PHE A 305 -18.01 5.07 5.44
C PHE A 305 -18.78 3.81 5.78
N ILE A 306 -19.92 3.58 5.12
CA ILE A 306 -20.51 2.24 5.01
C ILE A 306 -19.77 1.51 3.89
N VAL A 307 -19.42 0.26 4.13
CA VAL A 307 -18.63 -0.57 3.23
C VAL A 307 -19.44 -1.78 2.80
N TYR A 308 -19.66 -1.93 1.50
CA TYR A 308 -20.39 -3.07 0.96
C TYR A 308 -19.77 -3.59 -0.33
N LYS A 309 -20.02 -4.88 -0.58
CA LYS A 309 -19.51 -5.60 -1.74
C LYS A 309 -20.50 -5.46 -2.90
N ILE A 310 -19.98 -5.16 -4.09
CA ILE A 310 -20.72 -5.10 -5.36
C ILE A 310 -20.22 -6.23 -6.25
N LYS A 311 -21.15 -6.91 -6.93
CA LYS A 311 -20.86 -7.93 -7.94
C LYS A 311 -20.41 -7.31 -9.26
#